data_AF-A0A7S2GUK9-F1
#
_entry.id   AF-A0A7S2GUK9-F1
#
_cell.length_a   1.000
_cell.length_b   1.000
_cell.length_c   1.000
_cell.angle_alpha   90.00
_cell.angle_beta   90.00
_cell.angle_gamma   90.00
#
_symmetry.space_group_name_H-M   'P 1'
#
loop_
_entity.id
_entity.type
_entity.pdbx_description
1 polymer ?
#
loop_
_entity_poly.entity_id
_entity_poly.type
_entity_poly.pdbx_seq_one_letter_code
_entity_poly.pdbx_strand_id
1 'polypeptide(L)'
;AGFVSADSSIVGNACLYGATGGDFHANGRAGERFCVRNSGAYAVAEGTGDHCCEYMTGGVVVILGTVGRNVGAGMTGGIGYFYDEDGGFSERLNREIVKKQRVVTEAGQDQLKHIIERHFEKTGSEKAEAILDNWEDEVGKFWQVYPPSEAESAVVKEVEVVDQLRVSASAPDGAMCFLPVGGDLNPDQTARCAD
;
A
#
# COMPACT_ATOMS: atom_id res chain seq x y z
N ALA A 1 -29.89 -0.85 0.23
CA ALA A 1 -29.18 0.43 0.11
C ALA A 1 -27.75 0.09 -0.29
N GLY A 2 -27.31 0.48 -1.49
CA GLY A 2 -25.90 0.37 -1.87
C GLY A 2 -25.13 1.52 -1.23
N PHE A 3 -23.87 1.28 -0.86
CA PHE A 3 -22.93 2.30 -0.43
C PHE A 3 -21.84 2.43 -1.48
N VAL A 4 -21.31 3.62 -1.68
CA VAL A 4 -20.13 3.84 -2.54
C VAL A 4 -18.91 3.43 -1.72
N SER A 5 -18.15 2.45 -2.19
CA SER A 5 -17.00 1.90 -1.47
C SER A 5 -15.96 2.97 -1.16
N ALA A 6 -15.68 3.87 -2.11
CA ALA A 6 -14.70 4.96 -1.97
C ALA A 6 -14.98 5.92 -0.81
N ASP A 7 -16.23 6.04 -0.39
CA ASP A 7 -16.63 6.91 0.72
C ASP A 7 -16.71 6.18 2.06
N SER A 8 -16.58 4.86 2.04
CA SER A 8 -16.80 3.99 3.19
C SER A 8 -15.48 3.52 3.80
N SER A 9 -15.37 3.58 5.13
CA SER A 9 -14.22 3.00 5.83
C SER A 9 -14.29 1.47 5.79
N ILE A 10 -13.23 0.83 5.26
CA ILE A 10 -13.13 -0.63 5.14
C ILE A 10 -11.99 -1.21 5.96
N VAL A 11 -10.94 -0.42 6.24
CA VAL A 11 -9.82 -0.83 7.09
C VAL A 11 -9.55 0.23 8.15
N GLY A 12 -9.18 -0.21 9.36
CA GLY A 12 -8.91 0.67 10.50
C GLY A 12 -7.57 1.41 10.44
N ASN A 13 -7.16 1.93 11.60
CA ASN A 13 -5.93 2.70 11.75
C ASN A 13 -4.68 1.83 11.72
N ALA A 14 -3.53 2.44 11.44
CA ALA A 14 -2.21 1.80 11.51
C ALA A 14 -2.07 0.53 10.66
N CYS A 15 -2.88 0.38 9.61
CA CYS A 15 -2.76 -0.72 8.68
C CYS A 15 -1.39 -0.67 7.98
N LEU A 16 -0.77 -1.84 7.80
CA LEU A 16 0.57 -2.02 7.23
C LEU A 16 1.70 -1.38 8.07
N TYR A 17 1.50 -1.27 9.39
CA TYR A 17 2.55 -0.82 10.29
C TYR A 17 3.82 -1.67 10.16
N GLY A 18 4.93 -1.05 9.75
CA GLY A 18 6.22 -1.73 9.66
C GLY A 18 6.32 -2.79 8.56
N ALA A 19 5.40 -2.81 7.59
CA ALA A 19 5.38 -3.82 6.54
C ALA A 19 6.70 -3.82 5.73
N THR A 20 7.27 -4.98 5.46
CA THR A 20 8.57 -5.12 4.76
C THR A 20 8.42 -5.64 3.32
N GLY A 21 7.19 -5.83 2.86
CA GLY A 21 6.86 -6.48 1.60
C GLY A 21 5.40 -6.89 1.57
N GLY A 22 4.96 -7.42 0.44
CA GLY A 22 3.59 -7.85 0.21
C GLY A 22 2.78 -6.82 -0.56
N ASP A 23 1.56 -7.23 -0.88
CA ASP A 23 0.69 -6.55 -1.83
C ASP A 23 -0.71 -6.45 -1.22
N PHE A 24 -1.20 -5.22 -1.06
CA PHE A 24 -2.39 -4.90 -0.30
C PHE A 24 -3.34 -4.01 -1.12
N HIS A 25 -4.62 -4.37 -1.14
CA HIS A 25 -5.64 -3.69 -1.91
C HIS A 25 -6.92 -3.52 -1.09
N ALA A 26 -7.35 -2.28 -0.88
CA ALA A 26 -8.58 -1.94 -0.16
C ALA A 26 -9.53 -1.12 -1.04
N ASN A 27 -10.65 -1.73 -1.44
CA ASN A 27 -11.76 -1.06 -2.13
C ASN A 27 -12.58 -0.28 -1.11
N GLY A 28 -12.04 0.87 -0.72
CA GLY A 28 -12.60 1.79 0.27
C GLY A 28 -11.51 2.50 1.07
N ARG A 29 -11.93 3.24 2.11
CA ARG A 29 -11.03 4.10 2.90
C ARG A 29 -10.35 3.34 4.03
N ALA A 30 -9.05 3.59 4.19
CA ALA A 30 -8.30 3.25 5.39
C ALA A 30 -8.48 4.32 6.49
N GLY A 31 -8.17 3.95 7.72
CA GLY A 31 -8.13 4.86 8.86
C GLY A 31 -6.91 5.80 8.86
N GLU A 32 -6.60 6.37 10.01
CA GLU A 32 -5.39 7.17 10.21
C GLU A 32 -4.14 6.29 10.20
N ARG A 33 -2.97 6.90 9.94
CA ARG A 33 -1.67 6.22 9.99
C ARG A 33 -1.60 5.00 9.06
N PHE A 34 -2.21 5.11 7.89
CA PHE A 34 -2.06 4.11 6.85
C PHE A 34 -0.59 4.04 6.37
N CYS A 35 -0.04 2.84 6.25
CA CYS A 35 1.35 2.59 5.82
C CYS A 35 2.42 3.25 6.70
N VAL A 36 2.18 3.39 8.00
CA VAL A 36 3.21 3.89 8.92
C VAL A 36 4.40 2.96 8.98
N ARG A 37 5.61 3.50 8.83
CA ARG A 37 6.85 2.73 8.79
C ARG A 37 6.88 1.64 7.71
N ASN A 38 6.08 1.78 6.65
CA ASN A 38 6.17 0.88 5.51
C ASN A 38 7.61 0.91 4.94
N SER A 39 8.19 -0.27 4.79
CA SER A 39 9.58 -0.49 4.36
C SER A 39 9.66 -1.28 3.06
N GLY A 40 8.53 -1.71 2.47
CA GLY A 40 8.57 -2.52 1.25
C GLY A 40 7.24 -3.02 0.69
N ALA A 41 6.11 -2.78 1.35
CA ALA A 41 4.81 -3.20 0.83
C ALA A 41 4.31 -2.28 -0.30
N TYR A 42 3.59 -2.89 -1.25
CA TYR A 42 2.75 -2.22 -2.22
C TYR A 42 1.33 -2.15 -1.66
N ALA A 43 0.74 -0.96 -1.64
CA ALA A 43 -0.56 -0.75 -1.01
C ALA A 43 -1.44 0.20 -1.80
N VAL A 44 -2.70 -0.18 -2.02
CA VAL A 44 -3.72 0.65 -2.67
C VAL A 44 -4.93 0.80 -1.76
N ALA A 45 -5.41 2.03 -1.60
CA ALA A 45 -6.67 2.34 -0.92
C ALA A 45 -7.41 3.49 -1.63
N GLU A 46 -8.72 3.61 -1.43
CA GLU A 46 -9.54 4.66 -2.07
C GLU A 46 -9.64 5.94 -1.23
N GLY A 47 -8.93 5.98 -0.11
CA GLY A 47 -8.80 7.13 0.76
C GLY A 47 -8.16 6.74 2.08
N THR A 48 -7.75 7.73 2.87
CA THR A 48 -7.14 7.50 4.19
C THR A 48 -7.38 8.68 5.12
N GLY A 49 -7.18 8.47 6.42
CA GLY A 49 -7.14 9.53 7.43
C GLY A 49 -5.80 10.28 7.48
N ASP A 50 -5.56 10.96 8.61
CA ASP A 50 -4.33 11.74 8.87
C ASP A 50 -3.08 10.83 8.96
N HIS A 51 -1.88 11.38 8.73
CA HIS A 51 -0.57 10.72 8.88
C HIS A 51 -0.32 9.53 7.93
N CYS A 52 -0.88 9.55 6.72
CA CYS A 52 -0.55 8.55 5.71
C CYS A 52 0.96 8.56 5.38
N CYS A 53 1.55 7.36 5.28
CA CYS A 53 2.98 7.14 5.00
C CYS A 53 3.94 7.77 6.01
N GLU A 54 3.50 8.01 7.25
CA GLU A 54 4.38 8.55 8.29
C GLU A 54 5.53 7.56 8.57
N TYR A 55 6.77 8.07 8.60
CA TYR A 55 7.99 7.28 8.76
C TYR A 55 8.21 6.18 7.72
N MET A 56 7.57 6.25 6.55
CA MET A 56 7.78 5.29 5.47
C MET A 56 9.24 5.35 4.95
N THR A 57 9.86 4.19 4.80
CA THR A 57 11.25 4.04 4.35
C THR A 57 11.40 3.21 3.08
N GLY A 58 10.30 2.64 2.55
CA GLY A 58 10.31 1.86 1.32
C GLY A 58 8.91 1.37 0.93
N GLY A 59 8.79 0.81 -0.28
CA GLY A 59 7.53 0.35 -0.86
C GLY A 59 6.82 1.43 -1.69
N VAL A 60 5.62 1.10 -2.17
CA VAL A 60 4.79 2.01 -2.99
C VAL A 60 3.38 2.08 -2.42
N VAL A 61 2.87 3.29 -2.23
CA VAL A 61 1.50 3.51 -1.72
C VAL A 61 0.72 4.33 -2.73
N VAL A 62 -0.46 3.86 -3.14
CA VAL A 62 -1.37 4.55 -4.05
C VAL A 62 -2.68 4.84 -3.33
N ILE A 63 -3.09 6.11 -3.30
CA ILE A 63 -4.37 6.52 -2.74
C ILE A 63 -5.24 7.13 -3.84
N LEU A 64 -6.36 6.46 -4.14
CA LEU A 64 -7.30 6.83 -5.21
C LEU A 64 -8.37 7.83 -4.74
N GLY A 65 -8.17 8.51 -3.61
CA GLY A 65 -9.14 9.48 -3.11
C GLY A 65 -8.59 10.35 -2.00
N THR A 66 -9.48 10.91 -1.20
CA THR A 66 -9.11 11.93 -0.21
C THR A 66 -8.22 11.35 0.90
N VAL A 67 -7.26 12.18 1.31
CA VAL A 67 -6.35 11.89 2.41
C VAL A 67 -6.53 12.90 3.54
N GLY A 68 -6.13 12.51 4.75
CA GLY A 68 -6.01 13.45 5.85
C GLY A 68 -4.74 14.29 5.76
N ARG A 69 -4.45 15.01 6.84
CA ARG A 69 -3.31 15.93 6.98
C ARG A 69 -2.01 15.19 7.27
N ASN A 70 -0.91 15.93 7.17
CA ASN A 70 0.42 15.50 7.57
C ASN A 70 0.94 14.25 6.82
N VAL A 71 0.57 14.12 5.55
CA VAL A 71 1.03 13.03 4.68
C VAL A 71 2.55 13.07 4.54
N GLY A 72 3.19 11.91 4.64
CA GLY A 72 4.63 11.76 4.41
C GLY A 72 5.53 12.37 5.49
N ALA A 73 4.99 12.67 6.68
CA ALA A 73 5.81 13.15 7.78
C ALA A 73 6.87 12.10 8.18
N GLY A 74 8.14 12.51 8.22
CA GLY A 74 9.23 11.58 8.50
C GLY A 74 9.47 10.51 7.42
N MET A 75 8.84 10.59 6.24
CA MET A 75 9.05 9.65 5.15
C MET A 75 10.44 9.86 4.54
N THR A 76 11.27 8.82 4.53
CA THR A 76 12.67 8.85 4.06
C THR A 76 12.98 7.84 2.97
N GLY A 77 12.02 7.04 2.52
CA GLY A 77 12.18 6.18 1.34
C GLY A 77 10.84 5.71 0.76
N GLY A 78 10.89 5.15 -0.45
CA GLY A 78 9.70 4.71 -1.19
C GLY A 78 8.93 5.85 -1.88
N ILE A 79 7.85 5.50 -2.58
CA ILE A 79 7.06 6.44 -3.39
C ILE A 79 5.58 6.37 -3.01
N GLY A 80 4.94 7.54 -2.88
CA GLY A 80 3.49 7.67 -2.72
C GLY A 80 2.85 8.30 -3.95
N TYR A 81 1.74 7.76 -4.44
CA TYR A 81 0.89 8.36 -5.46
C TYR A 81 -0.46 8.75 -4.85
N PHE A 82 -0.84 10.00 -5.02
CA PHE A 82 -2.06 10.54 -4.43
C PHE A 82 -2.91 11.19 -5.51
N TYR A 83 -4.12 10.68 -5.69
CA TYR A 83 -5.09 11.21 -6.63
C TYR A 83 -5.76 12.45 -6.04
N ASP A 84 -5.63 13.59 -6.72
CA ASP A 84 -6.05 14.91 -6.23
C ASP A 84 -7.17 15.48 -7.11
N GLU A 85 -8.39 14.97 -6.91
CA GLU A 85 -9.58 15.46 -7.61
C GLU A 85 -9.96 16.88 -7.20
N ASP A 86 -9.79 17.24 -5.92
CA ASP A 86 -10.24 18.51 -5.34
C ASP A 86 -9.17 19.62 -5.36
N GLY A 87 -7.94 19.29 -5.78
CA GLY A 87 -6.80 20.22 -5.77
C GLY A 87 -6.23 20.52 -4.37
N GLY A 88 -6.79 19.89 -3.33
CA GLY A 88 -6.49 20.15 -1.92
C GLY A 88 -5.29 19.37 -1.38
N PHE A 89 -4.75 18.40 -2.12
CA PHE A 89 -3.66 17.55 -1.64
C PHE A 89 -2.43 18.33 -1.15
N SER A 90 -2.13 19.47 -1.80
CA SER A 90 -0.99 20.33 -1.46
C SER A 90 -0.94 20.77 0.00
N GLU A 91 -2.10 21.03 0.60
CA GLU A 91 -2.23 21.54 1.98
C GLU A 91 -2.12 20.42 3.02
N ARG A 92 -2.32 19.18 2.58
CA ARG A 92 -2.32 17.97 3.41
C ARG A 92 -0.92 17.34 3.51
N LEU A 93 0.01 17.73 2.64
CA LEU A 93 1.38 17.22 2.58
C LEU A 93 2.30 17.87 3.63
N ASN A 94 3.01 17.07 4.42
CA ASN A 94 4.13 17.55 5.21
C ASN A 94 5.36 17.75 4.31
N ARG A 95 5.87 18.98 4.23
CA ARG A 95 6.95 19.36 3.29
C ARG A 95 8.33 19.44 3.94
N GLU A 96 8.49 18.90 5.15
CA GLU A 96 9.77 18.93 5.87
C GLU A 96 10.84 18.12 5.13
N ILE A 97 10.48 16.93 4.63
CA ILE A 97 11.41 16.00 3.97
C ILE A 97 10.99 15.73 2.53
N VAL A 98 9.73 15.36 2.32
CA VAL A 98 9.25 14.92 1.01
C VAL A 98 8.99 16.09 0.07
N LYS A 99 9.18 15.81 -1.22
CA LYS A 99 8.79 16.66 -2.33
C LYS A 99 7.61 16.01 -3.05
N LYS A 100 6.93 16.81 -3.88
CA LYS A 100 5.90 16.31 -4.78
C LYS A 100 6.12 16.80 -6.20
N GLN A 101 5.71 15.99 -7.16
CA GLN A 101 5.70 16.32 -8.59
C GLN A 101 4.51 15.66 -9.28
N ARG A 102 4.20 16.08 -10.50
CA ARG A 102 3.26 15.35 -11.36
C ARG A 102 3.93 14.09 -11.91
N VAL A 103 3.14 13.07 -12.22
CA VAL A 103 3.63 11.81 -12.80
C VAL A 103 3.90 12.01 -14.30
N VAL A 104 5.09 12.52 -14.63
CA VAL A 104 5.43 12.92 -16.01
C VAL A 104 6.30 11.90 -16.75
N THR A 105 6.96 11.01 -16.02
CA THR A 105 7.84 10.00 -16.62
C THR A 105 7.04 8.77 -17.02
N GLU A 106 7.34 8.20 -18.19
CA GLU A 106 6.72 6.97 -18.69
C GLU A 106 6.81 5.84 -17.65
N ALA A 107 8.00 5.56 -17.11
CA ALA A 107 8.19 4.55 -16.07
C ALA A 107 7.34 4.80 -14.81
N GLY A 108 7.14 6.05 -14.40
CA GLY A 108 6.30 6.39 -13.26
C GLY A 108 4.81 6.20 -13.54
N GLN A 109 4.39 6.51 -14.77
CA GLN A 109 3.02 6.26 -15.22
C GLN A 109 2.74 4.77 -15.33
N ASP A 110 3.67 3.99 -15.90
CA ASP A 110 3.54 2.53 -16.02
C ASP A 110 3.45 1.86 -14.64
N GLN A 111 4.30 2.24 -13.69
CA GLN A 111 4.24 1.71 -12.33
C GLN A 111 2.89 2.03 -11.67
N LEU A 112 2.41 3.26 -11.78
CA LEU A 112 1.13 3.66 -11.22
C LEU A 112 -0.02 2.90 -11.87
N LYS A 113 -0.04 2.85 -13.21
CA LYS A 113 -1.09 2.18 -13.97
C LYS A 113 -1.17 0.70 -13.61
N HIS A 114 -0.03 0.00 -13.58
CA HIS A 114 0.03 -1.41 -13.22
C HIS A 114 -0.53 -1.68 -11.81
N ILE A 115 -0.21 -0.83 -10.84
CA ILE A 115 -0.72 -0.97 -9.47
C ILE A 115 -2.25 -0.77 -9.41
N ILE A 116 -2.79 0.16 -10.20
CA ILE A 116 -4.24 0.42 -10.28
C ILE A 116 -4.96 -0.71 -11.02
N GLU A 117 -4.41 -1.22 -12.13
CA GLU A 117 -4.93 -2.39 -12.85
C GLU A 117 -5.04 -3.59 -11.91
N ARG A 118 -3.97 -3.87 -11.17
CA ARG A 118 -3.96 -4.94 -10.18
C ARG A 118 -4.99 -4.72 -9.06
N HIS A 119 -5.17 -3.48 -8.62
CA HIS A 119 -6.21 -3.16 -7.65
C HIS A 119 -7.62 -3.43 -8.19
N PHE A 120 -7.89 -3.05 -9.43
CA PHE A 120 -9.15 -3.36 -10.10
C PHE A 120 -9.37 -4.87 -10.21
N GLU A 121 -8.37 -5.63 -10.69
CA GLU A 121 -8.44 -7.08 -10.80
C GLU A 121 -8.74 -7.77 -9.47
N LYS A 122 -8.13 -7.31 -8.37
CA LYS A 122 -8.29 -7.92 -7.04
C LYS A 122 -9.58 -7.53 -6.34
N THR A 123 -10.18 -6.39 -6.68
CA THR A 123 -11.25 -5.80 -5.85
C THR A 123 -12.52 -5.40 -6.58
N GLY A 124 -12.49 -5.37 -7.92
CA GLY A 124 -13.60 -4.85 -8.74
C GLY A 124 -13.93 -3.38 -8.45
N SER A 125 -12.93 -2.58 -8.09
CA SER A 125 -13.12 -1.16 -7.76
C SER A 125 -13.62 -0.37 -8.97
N GLU A 126 -14.85 0.14 -8.89
CA GLU A 126 -15.43 1.04 -9.89
C GLU A 126 -14.58 2.32 -10.05
N LYS A 127 -13.93 2.76 -8.97
CA LYS A 127 -13.07 3.95 -9.00
C LYS A 127 -11.77 3.69 -9.77
N ALA A 128 -11.16 2.53 -9.55
CA ALA A 128 -9.99 2.11 -10.32
C ALA A 128 -10.35 1.94 -11.80
N GLU A 129 -11.48 1.30 -12.10
CA GLU A 129 -12.00 1.15 -13.47
C GLU A 129 -12.15 2.51 -14.16
N ALA A 130 -12.84 3.46 -13.51
CA ALA A 130 -13.05 4.80 -14.07
C ALA A 130 -11.75 5.56 -14.37
N ILE A 131 -10.73 5.40 -13.51
CA ILE A 131 -9.41 6.00 -13.72
C ILE A 131 -8.69 5.34 -14.89
N LEU A 132 -8.76 4.01 -15.01
CA LEU A 132 -8.11 3.26 -16.09
C LEU A 132 -8.75 3.54 -17.45
N ASP A 133 -10.08 3.63 -17.51
CA ASP A 133 -10.83 3.93 -18.73
C ASP A 133 -10.53 5.33 -19.29
N ASN A 134 -10.16 6.28 -18.43
CA ASN A 134 -9.89 7.68 -18.79
C ASN A 134 -8.43 8.08 -18.49
N TRP A 135 -7.50 7.12 -18.58
CA TRP A 135 -6.13 7.26 -18.10
C TRP A 135 -5.40 8.54 -18.53
N GLU A 136 -5.53 8.93 -19.80
CA GLU A 136 -4.84 10.10 -20.37
C GLU A 136 -5.22 11.41 -19.66
N ASP A 137 -6.48 11.55 -19.26
CA ASP A 137 -6.99 12.71 -18.54
C ASP A 137 -6.71 12.60 -17.03
N GLU A 138 -6.73 11.38 -16.50
CA GLU A 138 -6.70 11.12 -15.07
C GLU A 138 -5.29 11.10 -14.47
N VAL A 139 -4.30 10.64 -15.23
CA VAL A 139 -2.90 10.58 -14.78
C VAL A 139 -2.36 11.96 -14.37
N GLY A 140 -2.83 13.03 -15.02
CA GLY A 140 -2.45 14.41 -14.72
C GLY A 140 -2.91 14.91 -13.33
N LYS A 141 -3.89 14.24 -12.73
CA LYS A 141 -4.42 14.58 -11.39
C LYS A 141 -3.64 13.91 -10.26
N PHE A 142 -2.76 12.96 -10.55
CA PHE A 142 -1.92 12.34 -9.54
C PHE A 142 -0.75 13.24 -9.13
N TRP A 143 -0.41 13.17 -7.84
CA TRP A 143 0.86 13.63 -7.28
C TRP A 143 1.73 12.43 -6.95
N GLN A 144 2.96 12.43 -7.45
CA GLN A 144 4.02 11.59 -6.95
C GLN A 144 4.71 12.31 -5.80
N VAL A 145 4.71 11.70 -4.62
CA VAL A 145 5.38 12.15 -3.41
C VAL A 145 6.59 11.25 -3.16
N TYR A 146 7.73 11.88 -2.95
CA TYR A 146 9.01 11.18 -2.82
C TYR A 146 9.95 11.93 -1.86
N PRO A 147 10.78 11.21 -1.10
CA PRO A 147 11.85 11.78 -0.29
C PRO A 147 13.13 12.01 -1.10
N PRO A 148 14.13 12.72 -0.55
CA PRO A 148 15.39 13.00 -1.25
C PRO A 148 16.17 11.76 -1.70
N SER A 149 16.01 10.63 -1.01
CA SER A 149 16.60 9.33 -1.37
C SER A 149 16.10 8.78 -2.71
N GLU A 150 14.89 9.16 -3.14
CA GLU A 150 14.26 8.71 -4.38
C GLU A 150 14.26 9.81 -5.46
N ALA A 151 14.98 10.93 -5.26
CA ALA A 151 14.90 12.09 -6.17
C ALA A 151 15.35 11.79 -7.61
N GLU A 152 16.26 10.82 -7.79
CA GLU A 152 16.79 10.39 -9.09
C GLU A 152 16.06 9.14 -9.63
N SER A 153 15.06 8.62 -8.92
CA SER A 153 14.32 7.42 -9.31
C SER A 153 12.83 7.73 -9.47
N ALA A 154 12.30 7.52 -10.67
CA ALA A 154 10.87 7.66 -10.92
C ALA A 154 10.04 6.50 -10.36
N VAL A 155 10.69 5.38 -10.03
CA VAL A 155 10.07 4.11 -9.65
C VAL A 155 10.79 3.49 -8.46
N VAL A 156 10.07 2.71 -7.66
CA VAL A 156 10.70 1.83 -6.69
C VAL A 156 11.00 0.53 -7.44
N LYS A 157 12.28 0.18 -7.57
CA LYS A 157 12.69 -1.05 -8.27
C LYS A 157 11.94 -2.23 -7.67
N GLU A 158 11.31 -3.03 -8.52
CA GLU A 158 10.61 -4.25 -8.11
C GLU A 158 11.52 -5.11 -7.22
N VAL A 159 11.01 -5.46 -6.04
CA VAL A 159 11.31 -6.78 -5.49
C VAL A 159 10.31 -7.69 -6.17
N GLU A 160 10.78 -8.61 -7.02
CA GLU A 160 9.92 -9.57 -7.72
C GLU A 160 8.84 -10.08 -6.76
N VAL A 161 7.57 -9.82 -7.09
CA VAL A 161 6.44 -10.41 -6.38
C VAL A 161 6.43 -11.88 -6.77
N VAL A 162 7.24 -12.68 -6.09
CA VAL A 162 7.15 -14.12 -6.12
C VAL A 162 5.76 -14.48 -5.60
N ASP A 163 4.94 -15.06 -6.47
CA ASP A 163 3.61 -15.62 -6.19
C ASP A 163 3.62 -16.74 -5.11
N GLN A 164 4.79 -16.97 -4.50
CA GLN A 164 4.99 -17.85 -3.36
C GLN A 164 5.77 -17.12 -2.27
N LEU A 165 5.05 -16.63 -1.27
CA LEU A 165 5.63 -16.33 0.03
C LEU A 165 6.06 -17.67 0.66
N ARG A 166 7.30 -18.11 0.41
CA ARG A 166 7.90 -19.20 1.21
C ARG A 166 8.33 -18.62 2.55
N VAL A 167 7.42 -18.66 3.53
CA VAL A 167 7.82 -18.52 4.93
C VAL A 167 8.55 -19.79 5.32
N SER A 168 9.87 -19.81 5.17
CA SER A 168 10.69 -20.81 5.86
C SER A 168 10.95 -20.31 7.28
N ALA A 169 10.10 -20.71 8.23
CA ALA A 169 10.54 -20.78 9.61
C ALA A 169 11.39 -22.05 9.74
N SER A 170 12.72 -21.93 9.74
CA SER A 170 13.56 -23.00 10.28
C SER A 170 13.55 -22.86 11.79
N ALA A 171 13.04 -23.87 12.49
CA ALA A 171 13.35 -24.06 13.90
C ALA A 171 14.88 -24.19 14.06
N PRO A 172 15.49 -23.76 15.18
CA PRO A 172 16.94 -23.80 15.39
C PRO A 172 17.59 -25.20 15.36
N ASP A 173 16.82 -26.26 15.07
CA ASP A 173 17.17 -27.64 15.39
C ASP A 173 16.97 -28.61 14.20
N GLY A 174 16.56 -28.11 13.02
CA GLY A 174 16.53 -28.93 11.78
C GLY A 174 15.49 -30.05 11.72
N ALA A 175 14.58 -30.18 12.69
CA ALA A 175 13.46 -31.12 12.63
C ALA A 175 12.18 -30.42 12.12
N MET A 176 11.71 -30.80 10.92
CA MET A 176 10.44 -30.32 10.37
C MET A 176 9.27 -30.90 11.17
N CYS A 177 8.44 -30.03 11.76
CA CYS A 177 7.17 -30.43 12.35
C CYS A 177 6.06 -30.17 11.33
N PHE A 178 5.40 -31.23 10.85
CA PHE A 178 4.23 -31.11 9.99
C PHE A 178 2.97 -31.17 10.86
N LEU A 179 2.15 -30.11 10.81
CA LEU A 179 0.77 -30.15 11.29
C LEU A 179 -0.13 -30.62 10.14
N PRO A 180 -0.87 -31.72 10.29
CA PRO A 180 -1.90 -32.09 9.32
C PRO A 180 -3.07 -31.12 9.44
N VAL A 181 -3.49 -30.51 8.33
CA VAL A 181 -4.71 -29.71 8.25
C VAL A 181 -5.87 -30.65 7.90
N GLY A 182 -6.85 -30.79 8.80
CA GLY A 182 -8.14 -31.45 8.50
C GLY A 182 -8.46 -32.77 9.20
N GLY A 183 -7.74 -33.16 10.25
CA GLY A 183 -8.11 -34.28 11.12
C GLY A 183 -7.96 -33.93 12.60
N ASP A 184 -8.83 -34.47 13.46
CA ASP A 184 -8.78 -34.25 14.90
C ASP A 184 -7.43 -34.70 15.47
N LEU A 185 -6.74 -33.76 16.14
CA LEU A 185 -5.42 -33.97 16.73
C LEU A 185 -5.50 -34.95 17.91
N ASN A 186 -4.52 -35.84 18.03
CA ASN A 186 -4.44 -36.73 19.19
C ASN A 186 -3.89 -35.97 20.43
N PRO A 187 -4.07 -36.53 21.66
CA PRO A 187 -3.69 -35.85 22.90
C PRO A 187 -2.19 -35.53 23.02
N ASP A 188 -1.32 -36.34 22.41
CA ASP A 188 0.13 -36.10 22.41
C ASP A 188 0.53 -34.92 21.52
N GLN A 189 -0.22 -34.66 20.44
CA GLN A 189 0.01 -33.52 19.57
C GLN A 189 -0.44 -32.21 20.21
N THR A 190 -1.42 -32.24 21.10
CA THR A 190 -1.89 -31.05 21.83
C THR A 190 -0.89 -30.59 22.89
N ALA A 191 -0.17 -31.52 23.52
CA ALA A 191 0.76 -31.21 24.61
C ALA A 191 2.02 -30.45 24.15
N ARG A 192 2.44 -30.58 22.88
CA ARG A 192 3.64 -29.88 22.36
C ARG A 192 3.39 -28.44 21.90
N CYS A 193 2.14 -27.99 21.89
CA CYS A 193 1.78 -26.62 21.48
C CYS A 193 1.46 -25.70 22.68
N ALA A 194 1.63 -26.17 23.91
CA ALA A 194 1.28 -25.44 25.12
C ALA A 194 2.48 -24.94 25.94
N ASP A 195 3.72 -25.15 25.46
CA ASP A 195 4.95 -24.58 26.03
C ASP A 195 5.62 -23.61 25.03
#